data_AF-A0A0Q9R2U3-F1
#
_entry.id   AF-A0A0Q9R2U3-F1
#
_cell.length_a   1.000
_cell.length_b   1.000
_cell.length_c   1.000
_cell.angle_alpha   90.00
_cell.angle_beta   90.00
_cell.angle_gamma   90.00
#
_symmetry.space_group_name_H-M   'P 1'
#
loop_
_entity.id
_entity.type
_entity.pdbx_description
1 polymer ?
#
loop_
_entity_poly.entity_id
_entity_poly.type
_entity_poly.pdbx_seq_one_letter_code
_entity_poly.pdbx_strand_id
1 'polypeptide(L)'
;MRGRDISSKHIAVFSSLLRDDHLPAPMTWETDISNSKEAPFSEKLMLYHTIFLSTLGLGNYGAAIAANTRRDLSALYLRVLAETGTFADDGAELLIKKKWMEKMPGPIERNALLSV
;
A
#
# COMPACT_ATOMS: atom_id res chain seq x y z
N MET A 1 -13.06 7.29 -4.97
CA MET A 1 -12.54 6.37 -3.94
C MET A 1 -11.28 5.70 -4.48
N ARG A 2 -10.15 6.42 -4.55
CA ARG A 2 -8.98 5.96 -5.31
C ARG A 2 -8.36 4.64 -4.81
N GLY A 3 -8.21 4.46 -3.50
CA GLY A 3 -7.64 3.23 -2.93
C GLY A 3 -8.49 1.99 -3.24
N ARG A 4 -9.82 2.11 -3.18
CA ARG A 4 -10.75 1.05 -3.57
C ARG A 4 -10.56 0.67 -5.04
N ASP A 5 -10.51 1.66 -5.92
CA ASP A 5 -10.40 1.44 -7.37
C ASP A 5 -9.08 0.73 -7.73
N ILE A 6 -7.98 1.10 -7.07
CA ILE A 6 -6.68 0.42 -7.19
C ILE A 6 -6.79 -1.05 -6.73
N SER A 7 -7.36 -1.30 -5.55
CA SER A 7 -7.52 -2.67 -5.04
C SER A 7 -8.39 -3.54 -5.95
N SER A 8 -9.52 -3.01 -6.44
CA SER A 8 -10.39 -3.72 -7.38
C SER A 8 -9.68 -4.06 -8.69
N LYS A 9 -8.86 -3.14 -9.21
CA LYS A 9 -8.02 -3.41 -10.38
C LYS A 9 -6.97 -4.49 -10.10
N HIS A 10 -6.32 -4.48 -8.95
CA HIS A 10 -5.34 -5.50 -8.58
C HIS A 10 -5.99 -6.88 -8.48
N ILE A 11 -7.15 -6.97 -7.83
CA ILE A 11 -7.96 -8.21 -7.77
C ILE A 11 -8.25 -8.71 -9.18
N ALA A 12 -8.82 -7.86 -10.05
CA ALA A 12 -9.18 -8.27 -11.41
C ALA A 12 -7.98 -8.82 -12.21
N VAL A 13 -6.82 -8.19 -12.09
CA VAL A 13 -5.61 -8.62 -12.77
C VAL A 13 -5.09 -9.95 -12.25
N PHE A 14 -5.01 -10.15 -10.93
CA PHE A 14 -4.56 -11.42 -10.35
C PHE A 14 -5.57 -12.55 -10.59
N SER A 15 -6.87 -12.27 -10.54
CA SER A 15 -7.91 -13.24 -10.85
C SER A 15 -7.88 -13.66 -12.32
N SER A 16 -7.60 -12.73 -13.25
CA SER A 16 -7.41 -13.07 -14.67
C SER A 16 -6.21 -13.99 -14.86
N LEU A 17 -5.06 -13.63 -14.27
CA LEU A 17 -3.85 -14.43 -14.34
C LEU A 17 -4.08 -15.88 -13.86
N LEU A 18 -4.73 -16.05 -12.71
CA LEU A 18 -5.04 -17.38 -12.18
C LEU A 18 -5.97 -18.16 -13.11
N ARG A 19 -7.01 -17.50 -13.65
CA ARG A 19 -7.95 -18.12 -14.58
C ARG A 19 -7.27 -18.56 -15.89
N ASP A 20 -6.35 -17.75 -16.41
CA ASP A 20 -5.60 -18.08 -17.64
C ASP A 20 -4.72 -19.32 -17.43
N ASP A 21 -4.18 -19.49 -16.21
CA ASP A 21 -3.44 -20.69 -15.79
C ASP A 21 -4.38 -21.82 -15.28
N HIS A 22 -5.70 -21.73 -15.50
CA HIS A 22 -6.72 -22.70 -15.09
C HIS A 22 -6.79 -22.96 -13.57
N LEU A 23 -6.39 -21.97 -12.76
CA LEU A 23 -6.44 -22.00 -11.30
C LEU A 23 -7.66 -21.22 -10.77
N PRO A 24 -8.26 -21.67 -9.65
CA PRO A 24 -9.36 -20.96 -9.03
C PRO A 24 -8.88 -19.63 -8.43
N ALA A 25 -9.58 -18.54 -8.74
CA ALA A 25 -9.36 -17.26 -8.08
C ALA A 25 -9.98 -17.29 -6.65
N PRO A 26 -9.28 -16.77 -5.63
CA PRO A 26 -9.83 -16.67 -4.28
C PRO A 26 -11.10 -15.81 -4.21
N MET A 27 -11.99 -16.13 -3.27
CA MET A 27 -13.18 -15.32 -2.99
C MET A 27 -12.79 -13.97 -2.37
N THR A 28 -13.51 -12.91 -2.72
CA THR A 28 -13.34 -11.58 -2.12
C THR A 28 -14.06 -11.48 -0.78
N TRP A 29 -13.49 -10.71 0.17
CA TRP A 29 -14.05 -10.47 1.50
C TRP A 29 -15.15 -9.39 1.53
N GLU A 30 -15.87 -9.20 0.43
CA GLU A 30 -16.90 -8.15 0.31
C GLU A 30 -18.17 -8.43 1.13
N THR A 31 -18.27 -9.60 1.75
CA THR A 31 -19.43 -10.02 2.56
C THR A 31 -19.52 -9.31 3.92
N ASP A 32 -18.41 -8.75 4.42
CA ASP A 32 -18.32 -8.21 5.79
C ASP A 32 -18.47 -6.68 5.85
N ILE A 33 -19.13 -6.08 4.86
CA ILE A 33 -19.32 -4.62 4.80
C ILE A 33 -20.40 -4.19 5.80
N SER A 34 -20.06 -3.27 6.70
CA SER A 34 -21.01 -2.64 7.62
C SER A 34 -21.80 -1.51 6.94
N ASN A 35 -23.08 -1.39 7.26
CA ASN A 35 -23.96 -0.29 6.79
C ASN A 35 -23.79 1.02 7.58
N SER A 36 -22.83 1.09 8.51
CA SER A 36 -22.56 2.29 9.30
C SER A 36 -22.11 3.45 8.41
N LYS A 37 -22.70 4.63 8.61
CA LYS A 37 -22.23 5.90 8.02
C LYS A 37 -21.27 6.65 8.94
N GLU A 38 -21.18 6.24 10.20
CA GLU A 38 -20.27 6.80 11.17
C GLU A 38 -18.95 6.03 11.14
N ALA A 39 -17.84 6.78 11.12
CA ALA A 39 -16.51 6.19 11.12
C ALA A 39 -16.26 5.47 12.45
N PRO A 40 -15.86 4.19 12.45
CA PRO A 40 -15.66 3.43 13.68
C PRO A 40 -14.41 3.87 14.46
N PHE A 41 -13.47 4.56 13.79
CA PHE A 41 -12.22 5.02 14.37
C PHE A 41 -11.89 6.45 13.94
N SER A 42 -10.92 7.06 14.62
CA SER A 42 -10.45 8.40 14.28
C SER A 42 -9.81 8.44 12.89
N GLU A 43 -9.93 9.58 12.20
CA GLU A 43 -9.29 9.79 10.89
C GLU A 43 -7.79 9.52 10.92
N LYS A 44 -7.11 9.89 12.02
CA LYS A 44 -5.68 9.64 12.20
C LYS A 44 -5.36 8.15 12.20
N LEU A 45 -6.14 7.36 12.95
CA LEU A 45 -5.93 5.91 13.05
C LEU A 45 -6.21 5.20 11.72
N MET A 46 -7.30 5.57 11.06
CA MET A 46 -7.70 4.99 9.76
C MET A 46 -6.68 5.31 8.66
N LEU A 47 -6.21 6.56 8.59
CA LEU A 47 -5.20 6.96 7.61
C LEU A 47 -3.87 6.26 7.86
N TYR A 48 -3.43 6.20 9.13
CA TYR A 48 -2.22 5.48 9.52
C TYR A 48 -2.28 4.00 9.12
N HIS A 49 -3.37 3.29 9.43
CA HIS A 49 -3.54 1.88 9.06
C HIS A 49 -3.57 1.68 7.54
N THR A 50 -4.24 2.57 6.81
CA THR A 50 -4.31 2.50 5.34
C THR A 50 -2.91 2.59 4.72
N ILE A 51 -2.08 3.53 5.18
CA ILE A 51 -0.72 3.70 4.69
C ILE A 51 0.17 2.54 5.14
N PHE A 52 0.07 2.14 6.40
CA PHE A 52 0.82 1.02 6.95
C PHE A 52 0.57 -0.28 6.16
N LEU A 53 -0.68 -0.63 5.90
CA LEU A 53 -1.05 -1.79 5.09
C LEU A 53 -0.57 -1.66 3.64
N SER A 54 -0.61 -0.45 3.06
CA SER A 54 -0.09 -0.20 1.71
C SER A 54 1.42 -0.44 1.64
N THR A 55 2.18 0.04 2.63
CA THR A 55 3.63 -0.18 2.73
C THR A 55 3.99 -1.65 2.96
N LEU A 56 3.21 -2.38 3.77
CA LEU A 56 3.37 -3.83 3.88
C LEU A 56 3.10 -4.54 2.54
N GLY A 57 2.08 -4.09 1.79
CA GLY A 57 1.81 -4.55 0.44
C GLY A 57 2.97 -4.34 -0.51
N LEU A 58 3.65 -3.19 -0.44
CA LEU A 58 4.87 -2.92 -1.22
C LEU A 58 5.98 -3.93 -0.89
N GLY A 59 6.23 -4.18 0.39
CA GLY A 59 7.20 -5.18 0.82
C GLY A 59 6.87 -6.57 0.28
N ASN A 60 5.60 -6.96 0.32
CA ASN A 60 5.14 -8.25 -0.19
C ASN A 60 5.32 -8.38 -1.72
N TYR A 61 4.99 -7.34 -2.49
CA TYR A 61 5.23 -7.35 -3.94
C TYR A 61 6.73 -7.34 -4.28
N GLY A 62 7.55 -6.61 -3.52
CA GLY A 62 9.01 -6.65 -3.66
C GLY A 62 9.59 -8.06 -3.42
N ALA A 63 9.14 -8.71 -2.35
CA ALA A 63 9.52 -10.11 -2.07
C ALA A 63 9.03 -11.06 -3.17
N ALA A 64 7.80 -10.88 -3.66
CA ALA A 64 7.25 -11.69 -4.74
C ALA A 64 8.09 -11.57 -6.02
N ILE A 65 8.53 -10.36 -6.39
CA ILE A 65 9.46 -10.13 -7.52
C ILE A 65 10.74 -10.94 -7.33
N ALA A 66 11.36 -10.87 -6.16
CA ALA A 66 12.61 -11.57 -5.87
C ALA A 66 12.44 -13.11 -5.87
N ALA A 67 11.27 -13.61 -5.50
CA ALA A 67 11.00 -15.04 -5.36
C ALA A 67 10.57 -15.75 -6.66
N ASN A 68 10.18 -15.02 -7.71
CA ASN A 68 9.72 -15.61 -8.96
C ASN A 68 10.73 -15.44 -10.10
N THR A 69 10.80 -16.41 -11.01
CA THR A 69 11.67 -16.36 -12.21
C THR A 69 10.90 -16.04 -13.49
N ARG A 70 9.58 -15.88 -13.39
CA ARG A 70 8.65 -15.65 -14.50
C ARG A 70 8.63 -14.17 -14.88
N ARG A 71 9.07 -13.84 -16.09
CA ARG A 71 9.18 -12.44 -16.56
C ARG A 71 7.83 -11.70 -16.60
N ASP A 72 6.78 -12.41 -17.00
CA ASP A 72 5.39 -11.91 -17.00
C ASP A 72 4.94 -11.52 -15.59
N LEU A 73 5.19 -12.38 -14.60
CA LEU A 73 4.86 -12.10 -13.20
C LEU A 73 5.69 -10.96 -12.62
N SER A 74 6.99 -10.93 -12.90
CA SER A 74 7.86 -9.85 -12.46
C SER A 74 7.42 -8.49 -13.00
N ALA A 75 7.06 -8.41 -14.28
CA ALA A 75 6.54 -7.19 -14.89
C ALA A 75 5.19 -6.77 -14.28
N LEU A 76 4.30 -7.75 -14.03
CA LEU A 76 3.04 -7.52 -13.36
C LEU A 76 3.24 -6.95 -11.95
N TYR A 77 4.10 -7.58 -11.14
CA TYR A 77 4.38 -7.14 -9.77
C TYR A 77 5.01 -5.74 -9.74
N LEU A 78 5.94 -5.44 -10.65
CA LEU A 78 6.52 -4.08 -10.75
C LEU A 78 5.46 -3.02 -11.03
N ARG A 79 4.48 -3.32 -11.90
CA ARG A 79 3.39 -2.39 -12.21
C ARG A 79 2.50 -2.12 -11.00
N VAL A 80 2.07 -3.17 -10.29
CA VAL A 80 1.22 -2.99 -9.10
C VAL A 80 1.98 -2.38 -7.93
N LEU A 81 3.27 -2.68 -7.80
CA LEU A 81 4.18 -2.05 -6.84
C LEU A 81 4.24 -0.54 -7.04
N ALA A 82 4.44 -0.07 -8.28
CA ALA A 82 4.49 1.36 -8.59
C ALA A 82 3.16 2.05 -8.26
N GLU A 83 2.03 1.43 -8.61
CA GLU A 83 0.70 1.97 -8.33
C GLU A 83 0.43 2.08 -6.82
N THR A 84 0.71 1.03 -6.04
CA THR A 84 0.60 1.07 -4.58
C THR A 84 1.57 2.06 -3.96
N GLY A 85 2.76 2.23 -4.54
CA GLY A 85 3.80 3.12 -4.03
C GLY A 85 3.37 4.58 -4.09
N THR A 86 2.82 4.99 -5.25
CA THR A 86 2.26 6.34 -5.39
C THR A 86 1.09 6.60 -4.44
N PHE A 87 0.23 5.60 -4.21
CA PHE A 87 -0.88 5.72 -3.28
C PHE A 87 -0.40 5.84 -1.81
N ALA A 88 0.62 5.09 -1.42
CA ALA A 88 1.22 5.17 -0.09
C ALA A 88 1.90 6.54 0.14
N ASP A 89 2.58 7.07 -0.88
CA ASP A 89 3.23 8.38 -0.84
C ASP A 89 2.22 9.52 -0.64
N ASP A 90 1.11 9.53 -1.39
CA ASP A 90 0.02 10.50 -1.19
C ASP A 90 -0.54 10.47 0.24
N GLY A 91 -0.66 9.27 0.81
CA GLY A 91 -1.08 9.10 2.20
C GLY A 91 -0.05 9.65 3.18
N ALA A 92 1.24 9.38 2.96
CA ALA A 92 2.32 9.92 3.79
C ALA A 92 2.36 11.45 3.73
N GLU A 93 2.19 12.05 2.55
CA GLU A 93 2.10 13.50 2.38
C GLU A 93 0.92 14.08 3.18
N LEU A 94 -0.22 13.38 3.19
CA LEU A 94 -1.38 13.79 3.99
C LEU A 94 -1.11 13.71 5.50
N LEU A 95 -0.42 12.67 5.98
CA LEU A 95 0.01 12.57 7.38
C LEU A 95 0.95 13.72 7.77
N ILE A 96 1.87 14.10 6.89
CA ILE A 96 2.79 15.24 7.10
C ILE A 96 1.99 16.55 7.16
N LYS A 97 1.10 16.80 6.19
CA LYS A 97 0.23 17.99 6.14
C LYS A 97 -0.61 18.13 7.41
N LYS A 98 -1.13 17.02 7.94
CA LYS A 98 -1.91 16.99 9.18
C LYS A 98 -1.06 16.97 10.47
N LYS A 99 0.28 16.99 10.37
CA LYS A 99 1.22 16.86 11.50
C LYS A 99 1.00 15.58 12.33
N TRP A 100 0.60 14.51 11.66
CA TRP A 100 0.34 13.21 12.28
C TRP A 100 1.48 12.22 12.11
N MET A 101 2.43 12.51 11.22
CA MET A 101 3.63 11.72 11.02
C MET A 101 4.72 12.12 12.02
N GLU A 102 5.26 11.14 12.74
CA GLU A 102 6.39 11.37 13.62
C GLU A 102 7.67 11.53 12.80
N LYS A 103 8.51 12.49 13.20
CA LYS A 103 9.84 12.64 12.64
C LYS A 103 10.72 11.54 13.22
N MET A 104 11.25 10.67 12.36
CA MET A 104 12.26 9.70 12.79
C MET A 104 13.47 10.46 13.38
N PRO A 105 14.05 9.99 14.51
CA PRO A 105 15.29 10.56 15.01
C PRO A 105 16.35 10.48 13.90
N GLY A 106 16.73 11.65 13.38
CA GLY A 106 17.76 11.77 12.36
C GLY A 106 19.16 11.79 12.99
N PRO A 107 20.21 11.54 12.19
CA PRO A 107 21.57 11.80 12.64
C PRO A 107 21.68 13.26 13.12
N ILE A 108 22.51 13.50 14.13
CA ILE A 108 22.81 14.86 14.58
C ILE A 108 23.34 15.64 13.39
N GLU A 109 22.68 16.75 13.04
CA GLU A 109 23.13 17.69 12.02
C GLU A 109 24.53 18.18 12.39
N ARG A 110 25.58 17.59 11.80
CA ARG A 110 26.99 17.91 12.15
C ARG A 110 27.29 19.40 12.01
N ASN A 111 26.61 20.10 11.11
CA ASN A 111 26.77 21.53 10.89
C ASN A 111 26.13 22.38 12.01
N ALA A 112 25.13 21.87 12.72
CA ALA A 112 24.55 22.54 13.88
C ALA A 112 25.48 22.47 15.12
N LEU A 113 26.51 21.62 15.09
CA LEU A 113 27.53 21.50 16.14
C LEU A 113 28.74 22.40 15.92
N LEU A 114 28.92 22.96 14.71
CA LEU A 114 30.05 23.81 14.35
C LEU A 114 29.79 25.31 14.64
N SER A 115 28.58 25.65 15.10
CA SER A 115 28.15 27.01 15.43
C SER A 115 28.17 27.31 16.95
N VAL A 116 29.04 26.61 17.71
CA VAL A 116 29.29 26.87 19.14
C VAL A 116 30.73 27.30 19.32
#